data_AF-A0A6A6AVZ9-F1
#
_entry.id   AF-A0A6A6AVZ9-F1
#
_cell.length_a   1.000
_cell.length_b   1.000
_cell.length_c   1.000
_cell.angle_alpha   90.00
_cell.angle_beta   90.00
_cell.angle_gamma   90.00
#
_symmetry.space_group_name_H-M   'P 1'
#
loop_
_entity.id
_entity.type
_entity.pdbx_description
1 polymer ?
#
loop_
_entity_poly.entity_id
_entity_poly.type
_entity_poly.pdbx_seq_one_letter_code
_entity_poly.pdbx_strand_id
1 'polypeptide(L)'
;MVILRMDMNTLVHFRQVSLRAREVVGLLHEYRIIASSALNCFCALLRTSAAFHITLSDFYHRLCEQTCSICGDGFGDLVNLLT
;
A
#
# COMPACT_ATOMS: atom_id res chain seq x y z
N MET A 1 3.26 11.20 -9.86
CA MET A 1 3.31 9.95 -10.66
C MET A 1 1.92 9.31 -10.66
N VAL A 2 1.31 9.04 -11.82
CA VAL A 2 -0.11 8.60 -11.92
C VAL A 2 -0.39 7.28 -11.19
N ILE A 3 0.57 6.36 -11.19
CA ILE A 3 0.44 5.02 -10.61
C ILE A 3 0.25 5.05 -9.08
N LEU A 4 0.83 6.04 -8.39
CA LEU A 4 0.66 6.20 -6.94
C LEU A 4 -0.77 6.52 -6.52
N ARG A 5 -1.56 7.10 -7.45
CA ARG A 5 -2.97 7.47 -7.24
C ARG A 5 -3.94 6.39 -7.71
N MET A 6 -3.45 5.26 -8.22
CA MET A 6 -4.29 4.12 -8.55
C MET A 6 -4.76 3.44 -7.27
N ASP A 7 -6.01 3.00 -7.25
CA ASP A 7 -6.51 2.12 -6.21
C ASP A 7 -5.76 0.77 -6.26
N MET A 8 -5.70 0.09 -5.12
CA MET A 8 -4.90 -1.12 -4.96
C MET A 8 -5.37 -2.26 -5.86
N ASN A 9 -6.67 -2.34 -6.17
CA ASN A 9 -7.18 -3.36 -7.08
C ASN A 9 -6.75 -3.09 -8.54
N THR A 10 -6.94 -1.86 -9.01
CA THR A 10 -6.47 -1.43 -10.35
C THR A 10 -4.96 -1.57 -10.48
N LEU A 11 -4.19 -1.27 -9.43
CA LEU A 11 -2.74 -1.44 -9.42
C LEU A 11 -2.33 -2.90 -9.65
N VAL A 12 -2.98 -3.85 -8.96
CA VAL A 12 -2.71 -5.29 -9.12
C VAL A 12 -3.04 -5.75 -10.53
N HIS A 13 -4.19 -5.32 -11.09
CA HIS A 13 -4.54 -5.61 -12.47
C HIS A 13 -3.54 -5.00 -13.46
N PHE A 14 -3.18 -3.72 -13.29
CA PHE A 14 -2.20 -3.04 -14.14
C PHE A 14 -0.86 -3.77 -14.15
N ARG A 15 -0.39 -4.23 -12.98
CA ARG A 15 0.84 -5.02 -12.84
C ARG A 15 0.82 -6.33 -13.65
N GLN A 16 -0.36 -6.88 -13.95
CA GLN A 16 -0.53 -8.12 -14.71
C GLN A 16 -0.64 -7.89 -16.22
N VAL A 17 -0.90 -6.67 -16.69
CA VAL A 17 -1.13 -6.37 -18.11
C VAL A 17 0.13 -6.55 -18.97
N SER A 18 1.32 -6.24 -18.44
CA SER A 18 2.57 -6.40 -19.18
C SER A 18 3.79 -6.55 -18.26
N LEU A 19 4.89 -7.07 -18.81
CA LEU A 19 6.17 -7.13 -18.10
C LEU A 19 6.64 -5.73 -17.67
N ARG A 20 6.52 -4.75 -18.58
CA ARG A 20 6.89 -3.36 -18.31
C ARG A 20 6.06 -2.75 -17.18
N ALA A 21 4.75 -3.01 -17.16
CA ALA A 21 3.89 -2.56 -16.05
C ALA A 21 4.31 -3.19 -14.72
N ARG A 22 4.66 -4.48 -14.74
CA ARG A 22 5.19 -5.18 -13.56
C ARG A 22 6.47 -4.55 -13.02
N GLU A 23 7.40 -4.22 -13.91
CA GLU A 23 8.67 -3.57 -13.56
C GLU A 23 8.44 -2.18 -13.00
N VAL A 24 7.63 -1.35 -13.66
CA VAL A 24 7.34 0.02 -13.22
C VAL A 24 6.71 0.01 -11.82
N VAL A 25 5.73 -0.87 -11.56
CA VAL A 25 5.13 -1.02 -10.22
C VAL A 25 6.16 -1.54 -9.21
N GLY A 26 7.02 -2.47 -9.61
CA GLY A 26 8.08 -3.01 -8.75
C GLY A 26 9.19 -2.02 -8.39
N LEU A 27 9.40 -0.98 -9.19
CA LEU A 27 10.38 0.08 -8.93
C LEU A 27 9.86 1.16 -7.96
N LEU A 28 8.55 1.20 -7.69
CA LEU A 28 7.95 2.13 -6.74
C LEU A 28 8.39 1.82 -5.32
N HIS A 29 8.88 2.83 -4.62
CA HIS A 29 9.33 2.69 -3.23
C HIS A 29 8.17 2.24 -2.33
N GLU A 30 7.01 2.87 -2.46
CA GLU A 30 5.81 2.60 -1.70
C GLU A 30 5.37 1.14 -1.86
N TYR A 31 5.30 0.67 -3.12
CA TYR A 31 4.93 -0.71 -3.41
C TYR A 31 5.95 -1.71 -2.86
N ARG A 32 7.25 -1.41 -2.96
CA ARG A 32 8.31 -2.26 -2.41
C ARG A 32 8.18 -2.42 -0.91
N ILE A 33 8.02 -1.31 -0.18
CA ILE A 33 7.84 -1.33 1.28
C ILE A 33 6.61 -2.14 1.65
N ILE A 34 5.46 -1.86 1.02
CA ILE A 34 4.22 -2.59 1.28
C ILE A 34 4.39 -4.09 1.05
N ALA A 35 5.03 -4.49 -0.06
CA ALA A 35 5.23 -5.89 -0.39
C ALA A 35 6.21 -6.60 0.55
N SER A 36 7.20 -5.88 1.12
CA SER A 36 8.20 -6.47 2.02
C SER A 36 7.77 -6.49 3.49
N SER A 37 7.14 -5.41 3.99
CA SER A 37 6.86 -5.25 5.42
C SER A 37 5.39 -5.45 5.78
N ALA A 38 4.47 -5.16 4.86
CA ALA A 38 3.04 -5.12 5.13
C ALA A 38 2.22 -6.11 4.27
N LEU A 39 2.82 -7.23 3.86
CA LEU A 39 2.20 -8.18 2.93
C LEU A 39 0.85 -8.72 3.44
N ASN A 40 0.73 -8.98 4.73
CA ASN A 40 -0.53 -9.45 5.34
C ASN A 40 -1.62 -8.38 5.26
N CYS A 41 -1.30 -7.12 5.57
CA CYS A 41 -2.23 -6.00 5.46
C CYS A 41 -2.63 -5.77 3.99
N PHE A 42 -1.68 -5.86 3.07
CA PHE A 42 -1.94 -5.76 1.64
C PHE A 42 -2.88 -6.87 1.15
N CYS A 43 -2.62 -8.12 1.56
CA CYS A 43 -3.47 -9.26 1.24
C CYS A 43 -4.87 -9.14 1.86
N ALA A 44 -4.99 -8.64 3.09
CA ALA A 44 -6.27 -8.40 3.74
C ALA A 44 -7.06 -7.32 2.99
N LEU A 45 -6.40 -6.22 2.62
CA LEU A 45 -6.99 -5.15 1.84
C LEU A 45 -7.57 -5.67 0.52
N LEU A 46 -6.81 -6.45 -0.25
CA LEU A 46 -7.25 -7.03 -1.52
C LEU A 46 -8.43 -8.01 -1.39
N ARG A 47 -8.58 -8.68 -0.23
CA ARG A 47 -9.71 -9.57 0.04
C ARG A 47 -10.97 -8.83 0.46
N THR A 48 -10.86 -7.56 0.82
CA THR A 48 -11.98 -6.70 1.20
C THR A 48 -12.37 -5.79 0.04
N SER A 49 -13.59 -5.24 0.08
CA SER A 49 -14.01 -4.21 -0.87
C SER A 49 -13.23 -2.88 -0.75
N ALA A 50 -12.41 -2.72 0.30
CA ALA A 50 -11.65 -1.49 0.53
C ALA A 50 -10.53 -1.25 -0.50
N ALA A 51 -10.07 -2.27 -1.21
CA ALA A 51 -9.02 -2.14 -2.23
C ALA A 51 -9.37 -1.20 -3.39
N PHE A 52 -10.67 -0.97 -3.66
CA PHE A 52 -11.15 -0.04 -4.69
C PHE A 52 -11.13 1.42 -4.25
N HIS A 53 -11.07 1.67 -2.94
CA HIS A 53 -11.22 3.00 -2.36
C HIS A 53 -9.90 3.58 -1.83
N ILE A 54 -8.87 2.74 -1.72
CA ILE A 54 -7.58 3.12 -1.12
C ILE A 54 -6.52 3.09 -2.20
N THR A 55 -5.85 4.22 -2.40
CA THR A 55 -4.72 4.32 -3.34
C THR A 55 -3.45 3.75 -2.75
N LEU A 56 -2.48 3.43 -3.62
CA LEU A 56 -1.14 3.00 -3.19
C LEU A 56 -0.49 4.02 -2.23
N SER A 57 -0.62 5.31 -2.55
CA SER A 57 -0.10 6.40 -1.71
C SER A 57 -0.80 6.48 -0.36
N ASP A 58 -2.14 6.37 -0.33
CA ASP A 58 -2.91 6.44 0.91
C ASP A 58 -2.57 5.27 1.83
N PHE A 59 -2.45 4.07 1.25
CA PHE A 59 -2.10 2.88 2.01
C PHE A 59 -0.70 2.98 2.60
N TYR A 60 0.29 3.43 1.80
CA TYR A 60 1.65 3.67 2.28
C TYR A 60 1.69 4.72 3.38
N HIS A 61 0.98 5.83 3.21
CA HIS A 61 0.93 6.89 4.22
C HIS A 61 0.35 6.38 5.54
N ARG A 62 -0.73 5.60 5.49
CA ARG A 62 -1.32 4.96 6.69
C ARG A 62 -0.39 3.98 7.38
N LEU A 63 0.44 3.25 6.63
CA LEU A 63 1.45 2.36 7.22
C LEU A 63 2.59 3.12 7.88
N CYS A 64 2.91 4.31 7.38
CA CYS A 64 3.94 5.18 7.93
C CYS A 64 3.42 6.10 9.05
N GLU A 65 2.10 6.13 9.27
CA GLU A 65 1.49 6.99 10.27
C GLU A 65 1.80 6.45 11.67
N GLN A 66 2.35 7.33 12.50
CA GLN A 66 2.75 7.01 13.87
C GLN A 66 1.66 7.33 14.89
N THR A 67 0.52 7.88 14.46
CA THR A 67 -0.54 8.36 15.34
C THR A 67 -1.88 7.74 14.97
N CYS A 68 -2.65 7.33 15.98
CA CYS A 68 -3.98 6.81 15.77
C CYS A 68 -4.97 7.93 15.42
N SER A 69 -5.60 7.84 14.26
CA SER A 69 -6.63 8.81 13.83
C SER A 69 -7.89 8.85 14.72
N ILE A 70 -8.08 7.86 15.61
CA ILE A 70 -9.23 7.78 16.51
C ILE A 70 -8.93 8.41 17.88
N CYS A 71 -7.81 8.06 18.50
CA CYS A 71 -7.47 8.53 19.85
C CYS A 71 -6.35 9.58 19.90
N GLY A 72 -5.66 9.85 18.78
CA GLY A 72 -4.56 10.81 18.71
C GLY A 72 -3.25 10.34 19.34
N ASP A 73 -3.27 9.23 20.09
CA ASP A 73 -2.08 8.65 20.70
C ASP A 73 -1.15 8.04 19.66
N GLY A 74 0.15 8.04 19.97
CA GLY A 74 1.14 7.36 19.16
C GLY A 74 0.87 5.86 19.09
N PHE A 75 0.85 5.28 17.90
CA PHE A 75 1.16 3.87 17.75
C PHE A 75 2.61 3.73 18.25
N GLY A 76 2.83 2.97 19.32
CA GLY A 76 4.16 2.84 19.94
C GLY A 76 5.29 2.39 18.99
N ASP A 77 4.96 2.00 17.76
CA ASP A 77 5.85 1.86 16.60
C ASP A 77 5.05 1.99 15.28
N LEU A 78 5.71 2.04 14.12
CA LEU A 78 5.06 2.08 12.80
C LEU A 78 4.13 0.86 12.61
N VAL A 79 2.91 1.08 12.10
CA VAL A 79 1.80 0.09 12.11
C VAL A 79 2.13 -1.25 11.43
N ASN A 80 3.13 -1.36 10.56
CA ASN A 80 3.65 -2.65 10.09
C ASN A 80 5.01 -2.50 9.35
N LEU A 81 5.86 -1.61 9.84
CA LEU A 81 7.19 -1.38 9.29
C LEU A 81 8.20 -1.91 10.30
N LEU A 82 8.51 -3.21 10.18
CA LEU A 82 9.74 -3.74 10.77
C LEU A 82 10.89 -2.99 10.10
N THR A 83 11.49 -2.07 10.84
CA THR A 83 12.65 -1.29 10.41
C THR A 83 13.91 -2.12 10.58
#